data_AF-A0A8X8Z7K7-F1
#
_entry.id   AF-A0A8X8Z7K7-F1
#
_cell.length_a   1.000
_cell.length_b   1.000
_cell.length_c   1.000
_cell.angle_alpha   90.00
_cell.angle_beta   90.00
_cell.angle_gamma   90.00
#
_symmetry.space_group_name_H-M   'P 1'
#
loop_
_entity.id
_entity.type
_entity.pdbx_description
1 polymer ?
#
loop_
_entity_poly.entity_id
_entity_poly.type
_entity_poly.pdbx_seq_one_letter_code
_entity_poly.pdbx_strand_id
1 'polypeptide(L)'
;MFWDDHQRNAQAVLRFDHDWFGFKNAMEFEKSFEANGRSKKGWDDRRTSPGNNLYGWFAREEDYNSGGPVGDYLRKKGELKTIADLVQEATKDRDQIVGNLVNEIDLKNENLDQLQTKYNDKTLSLSRMLEEKDELHRSFYEETRKLQRIAREHIKRVLDEQEMLNIELESKKKRLDSWSKELNSREALTEQQKREKEEALKKFLELERNLDEKQKLEMEIEELKGKLEVMKHMGGDDDAAVQQKINQMNELLHEKKENLDGLEDLNQQLLAKERQSNDELQEARKELIAGLTDMLSSNRVNIGIKRVGELDEKGFKNACKQRYPPEEADIKAVELCSLLQEKLKNPEWHPFRVVEDSKGNAQHVLKEDDELLVELQEEWGEEIYNAVATALKEIQEYNPSGCCGSRVVDLQRKQEGDPKGSHCVHSESTEVAQAEEMI
;
A
#
# COMPACT_ATOMS: atom_id res chain seq x y z
N MET A 1 93.15 -57.76 72.61
CA MET A 1 94.29 -57.42 73.47
C MET A 1 95.47 -58.23 72.96
N PHE A 2 96.59 -57.59 72.70
CA PHE A 2 97.81 -58.16 72.11
C PHE A 2 98.91 -58.03 73.16
N TRP A 3 99.63 -59.12 73.42
CA TRP A 3 100.64 -59.20 74.47
C TRP A 3 102.01 -59.51 73.85
N ASP A 4 103.04 -58.77 74.22
CA ASP A 4 104.42 -59.01 73.81
C ASP A 4 105.28 -59.43 75.01
N ASP A 5 105.63 -60.72 75.06
CA ASP A 5 106.43 -61.32 76.12
C ASP A 5 107.88 -60.80 76.16
N HIS A 6 108.39 -60.26 75.04
CA HIS A 6 109.76 -59.74 74.97
C HIS A 6 109.86 -58.28 75.46
N GLN A 7 108.83 -57.46 75.21
CA GLN A 7 108.79 -56.06 75.61
C GLN A 7 107.97 -55.79 76.88
N ARG A 8 107.35 -56.82 77.48
CA ARG A 8 106.49 -56.75 78.67
C ARG A 8 105.44 -55.62 78.59
N ASN A 9 104.83 -55.45 77.41
CA ASN A 9 103.78 -54.48 77.17
C ASN A 9 102.51 -55.17 76.63
N ALA A 10 101.36 -54.53 76.86
CA ALA A 10 100.05 -55.00 76.41
C ALA A 10 99.38 -53.90 75.59
N GLN A 11 98.86 -54.26 74.42
CA GLN A 11 98.15 -53.35 73.52
C GLN A 11 96.68 -53.78 73.40
N ALA A 12 95.76 -52.82 73.38
CA ALA A 12 94.34 -53.09 73.14
C ALA A 12 93.80 -52.12 72.08
N VAL A 13 92.95 -52.64 71.20
CA VAL A 13 92.28 -51.82 70.18
C VAL A 13 90.85 -51.59 70.65
N LEU A 14 90.49 -50.32 70.83
CA LEU A 14 89.15 -49.86 71.14
C LEU A 14 88.43 -49.54 69.82
N ARG A 15 87.17 -49.98 69.70
CA ARG A 15 86.33 -49.74 68.53
C ARG A 15 85.28 -48.69 68.88
N PHE A 16 85.20 -47.65 68.06
CA PHE A 16 84.15 -46.63 68.10
C PHE A 16 83.11 -46.89 66.99
N ASP A 17 81.98 -46.19 67.06
CA ASP A 17 80.95 -46.24 66.01
C ASP A 17 81.51 -45.76 64.66
N HIS A 18 80.92 -46.22 63.56
CA HIS A 18 81.42 -45.96 62.21
C HIS A 18 80.93 -44.63 61.61
N ASP A 19 80.28 -43.78 62.40
CA ASP A 19 79.69 -42.51 61.97
C ASP A 19 80.50 -41.29 62.47
N TRP A 20 80.05 -40.08 62.12
CA TRP A 20 80.68 -38.84 62.57
C TRP A 20 80.70 -38.71 64.10
N PHE A 21 79.77 -39.36 64.81
CA PHE A 21 79.71 -39.34 66.25
C PHE A 21 80.80 -40.25 66.85
N GLY A 22 80.99 -41.45 66.31
CA GLY A 22 82.08 -42.34 66.67
C GLY A 22 83.47 -41.76 66.38
N PHE A 23 83.63 -41.06 65.25
CA PHE A 23 84.87 -40.32 64.96
C PHE A 23 85.15 -39.21 65.98
N LYS A 24 84.13 -38.42 66.35
CA LYS A 24 84.23 -37.39 67.40
C LYS A 24 84.65 -38.01 68.74
N ASN A 25 84.02 -39.11 69.15
CA ASN A 25 84.32 -39.80 70.40
C ASN A 25 85.77 -40.31 70.44
N ALA A 26 86.27 -40.85 69.31
CA ALA A 26 87.64 -41.32 69.19
C ALA A 26 88.67 -40.18 69.28
N MET A 27 88.36 -39.02 68.71
CA MET A 27 89.19 -37.81 68.80
C MET A 27 89.22 -37.23 70.22
N GLU A 28 88.08 -37.22 70.93
CA GLU A 28 88.02 -36.82 72.34
C GLU A 28 88.81 -37.76 73.23
N PHE A 29 88.74 -39.07 72.95
CA PHE A 29 89.56 -40.07 73.63
C PHE A 29 91.05 -39.77 73.47
N GLU A 30 91.56 -39.56 72.26
CA GLU A 30 92.97 -39.22 72.02
C GLU A 30 93.40 -37.94 72.76
N LYS A 31 92.59 -36.87 72.68
CA LYS A 31 92.87 -35.60 73.39
C LYS A 31 92.99 -35.78 74.90
N SER A 32 92.21 -36.68 75.51
CA SER A 32 92.28 -36.94 76.95
C SER A 32 93.62 -37.54 77.40
N PHE A 33 94.24 -38.36 76.55
CA PHE A 33 95.57 -38.90 76.80
C PHE A 33 96.67 -37.89 76.47
N GLU A 34 96.49 -37.09 75.41
CA GLU A 34 97.40 -36.02 75.03
C GLU A 34 97.52 -34.93 76.11
N ALA A 35 96.40 -34.51 76.71
CA ALA A 35 96.39 -33.53 77.81
C ALA A 35 97.24 -33.95 79.03
N ASN A 36 97.42 -35.26 79.21
CA ASN A 36 98.23 -35.84 80.29
C ASN A 36 99.67 -36.19 79.86
N GLY A 37 100.09 -35.81 78.65
CA GLY A 37 101.40 -36.14 78.09
C GLY A 37 101.57 -37.63 77.74
N ARG A 38 100.45 -38.35 77.56
CA ARG A 38 100.39 -39.80 77.31
C ARG A 38 99.92 -40.14 75.90
N SER A 39 100.15 -39.24 74.94
CA SER A 39 99.90 -39.46 73.53
C SER A 39 100.95 -40.40 72.90
N LYS A 40 100.75 -40.78 71.64
CA LYS A 40 101.72 -41.55 70.84
C LYS A 40 103.13 -40.96 70.90
N LYS A 41 103.24 -39.63 70.80
CA LYS A 41 104.53 -38.93 70.93
C LYS A 41 105.17 -39.15 72.30
N GLY A 42 104.37 -39.07 73.37
CA GLY A 42 104.84 -39.34 74.72
C GLY A 42 105.28 -40.80 74.93
N TRP A 43 104.72 -41.74 74.18
CA TRP A 43 105.15 -43.13 74.13
C TRP A 43 106.48 -43.28 73.37
N ASP A 44 106.60 -42.66 72.20
CA ASP A 44 107.80 -42.73 71.36
C ASP A 44 109.03 -42.08 72.02
N ASP A 45 108.85 -40.94 72.68
CA ASP A 45 109.91 -40.24 73.42
C ASP A 45 110.43 -41.03 74.62
N ARG A 46 109.61 -41.94 75.20
CA ARG A 46 109.94 -42.73 76.40
C ARG A 46 110.10 -44.21 76.12
N ARG A 47 110.30 -44.60 74.86
CA ARG A 47 110.29 -46.00 74.40
C ARG A 47 111.31 -46.90 75.12
N THR A 48 112.40 -46.33 75.64
CA THR A 48 113.45 -47.05 76.41
C THR A 48 113.14 -47.21 77.90
N SER A 49 112.17 -46.47 78.45
CA SER A 49 111.78 -46.50 79.87
C SER A 49 110.37 -45.90 80.10
N PRO A 50 109.31 -46.56 79.59
CA PRO A 50 107.95 -45.99 79.55
C PRO A 50 107.22 -45.93 80.91
N GLY A 51 107.71 -46.65 81.93
CA GLY A 51 107.04 -46.75 83.23
C GLY A 51 105.70 -47.50 83.18
N ASN A 52 104.93 -47.47 84.28
CA ASN A 52 103.69 -48.23 84.42
C ASN A 52 102.43 -47.44 83.97
N ASN A 53 102.57 -46.58 82.95
CA ASN A 53 101.51 -45.68 82.50
C ASN A 53 100.76 -46.23 81.27
N LEU A 54 99.46 -45.93 81.18
CA LEU A 54 98.66 -46.23 79.99
C LEU A 54 98.78 -45.08 78.98
N TYR A 55 99.09 -45.43 77.73
CA TYR A 55 99.16 -44.52 76.60
C TYR A 55 98.03 -44.83 75.62
N GLY A 56 97.48 -43.80 74.99
CA GLY A 56 96.34 -43.93 74.09
C GLY A 56 96.41 -42.90 72.98
N TRP A 57 96.12 -43.34 71.75
CA TRP A 57 96.05 -42.47 70.58
C TRP A 57 95.08 -43.04 69.56
N PHE A 58 94.66 -42.19 68.62
CA PHE A 58 93.85 -42.60 67.50
C PHE A 58 94.74 -43.32 66.49
N ALA A 59 94.35 -44.52 66.05
CA ALA A 59 95.13 -45.28 65.07
C ALA A 59 95.11 -44.56 63.72
N ARG A 60 96.30 -44.18 63.22
CA ARG A 60 96.48 -43.46 61.93
C ARG A 60 97.19 -44.36 60.92
N GLU A 61 97.53 -43.80 59.75
CA GLU A 61 98.23 -44.48 58.67
C GLU A 61 99.49 -45.23 59.16
N GLU A 62 100.29 -44.62 60.03
CA GLU A 62 101.48 -45.27 60.59
C GLU A 62 101.15 -46.52 61.41
N ASP A 63 100.07 -46.51 62.19
CA ASP A 63 99.64 -47.66 62.99
C ASP A 63 99.02 -48.74 62.11
N TYR A 64 98.28 -48.34 61.08
CA TYR A 64 97.73 -49.22 60.05
C TYR A 64 98.81 -49.93 59.23
N ASN A 65 99.90 -49.23 58.90
CA ASN A 65 101.04 -49.75 58.14
C ASN A 65 102.12 -50.38 59.03
N SER A 66 101.98 -50.32 60.35
CA SER A 66 102.95 -50.90 61.27
C SER A 66 103.06 -52.43 61.11
N GLY A 67 104.26 -52.95 61.34
CA GLY A 67 104.50 -54.38 61.48
C GLY A 67 104.15 -54.84 62.90
N GLY A 68 103.41 -55.95 63.01
CA GLY A 68 103.02 -56.55 64.28
C GLY A 68 101.51 -56.77 64.43
N PRO A 69 101.07 -57.38 65.55
CA PRO A 69 99.70 -57.86 65.73
C PRO A 69 98.62 -56.77 65.63
N VAL A 70 98.92 -55.54 66.05
CA VAL A 70 97.98 -54.39 65.95
C VAL A 70 97.81 -53.94 64.50
N GLY A 71 98.89 -53.74 63.75
CA GLY A 71 98.83 -53.36 62.34
C GLY A 71 98.11 -54.42 61.48
N ASP A 72 98.40 -55.70 61.71
CA ASP A 72 97.70 -56.82 61.03
C ASP A 72 96.19 -56.82 61.33
N TYR A 73 95.82 -56.55 62.60
CA TYR A 73 94.41 -56.46 62.99
C TYR A 73 93.71 -55.27 62.31
N LEU A 74 94.35 -54.10 62.27
CA LEU A 74 93.80 -52.91 61.64
C LEU A 74 93.57 -53.11 60.14
N ARG A 75 94.52 -53.74 59.42
CA ARG A 75 94.35 -54.09 58.00
C ARG A 75 93.25 -55.11 57.75
N LYS A 76 93.08 -56.08 58.64
CA LYS A 76 92.06 -57.14 58.50
C LYS A 76 90.64 -56.66 58.82
N LYS A 77 90.49 -55.67 59.71
CA LYS A 77 89.20 -55.25 60.26
C LYS A 77 88.79 -53.83 59.90
N GLY A 78 89.67 -53.03 59.29
CA GLY A 78 89.40 -51.66 58.92
C GLY A 78 89.99 -51.29 57.55
N GLU A 79 89.46 -50.21 57.00
CA GLU A 79 89.95 -49.57 55.79
C GLU A 79 90.53 -48.20 56.19
N LEU A 80 91.70 -47.85 55.63
CA LEU A 80 92.28 -46.54 55.83
C LEU A 80 91.58 -45.54 54.91
N LYS A 81 90.72 -44.69 55.47
CA LYS A 81 90.07 -43.57 54.76
C LYS A 81 90.57 -42.25 55.32
N THR A 82 90.67 -41.23 54.46
CA THR A 82 90.90 -39.86 54.93
C THR A 82 89.57 -39.20 55.33
N ILE A 83 89.63 -38.17 56.19
CA ILE A 83 88.46 -37.36 56.53
C ILE A 83 87.87 -36.72 55.26
N ALA A 84 88.73 -36.35 54.30
CA ALA A 84 88.30 -35.79 53.03
C ALA A 84 87.44 -36.78 52.23
N ASP A 85 87.83 -38.06 52.16
CA ASP A 85 87.08 -39.08 51.43
C ASP A 85 85.68 -39.30 52.03
N LEU A 86 85.57 -39.34 53.35
CA LEU A 86 84.29 -39.51 54.06
C LEU A 86 83.36 -38.30 53.88
N VAL A 87 83.91 -37.08 53.96
CA VAL A 87 83.15 -35.86 53.67
C VAL A 87 82.71 -35.85 52.22
N GLN A 88 83.56 -36.26 51.29
CA GLN A 88 83.25 -36.30 49.87
C GLN A 88 82.16 -37.34 49.54
N GLU A 89 82.20 -38.51 50.15
CA GLU A 89 81.19 -39.56 50.00
C GLU A 89 79.82 -39.08 50.53
N ALA A 90 79.78 -38.54 51.75
CA ALA A 90 78.55 -38.02 52.35
C ALA A 90 77.98 -36.80 51.60
N THR A 91 78.83 -35.93 51.06
CA THR A 91 78.39 -34.79 50.24
C THR A 91 77.85 -35.26 48.90
N LYS A 92 78.49 -36.23 48.25
CA LYS A 92 78.00 -36.82 47.00
C LYS A 92 76.63 -37.47 47.15
N ASP A 93 76.38 -38.21 48.23
CA ASP A 93 75.08 -38.83 48.51
C ASP A 93 74.00 -37.78 48.73
N ARG A 94 74.31 -36.74 49.52
CA ARG A 94 73.40 -35.62 49.73
C ARG A 94 73.09 -34.90 48.41
N ASP A 95 74.11 -34.63 47.60
CA ASP A 95 73.97 -33.91 46.34
C ASP A 95 73.17 -34.73 45.31
N GLN A 96 73.26 -36.07 45.35
CA GLN A 96 72.40 -36.95 44.54
C GLN A 96 70.93 -36.83 44.93
N ILE A 97 70.62 -36.85 46.23
CA ILE A 97 69.23 -36.70 46.71
C ILE A 97 68.69 -35.32 46.33
N VAL A 98 69.48 -34.26 46.55
CA VAL A 98 69.12 -32.90 46.17
C VAL A 98 68.88 -32.80 44.67
N GLY A 99 69.74 -33.40 43.84
CA GLY A 99 69.55 -33.44 42.38
C GLY A 99 68.26 -34.12 41.96
N ASN A 100 67.91 -35.25 42.57
CA ASN A 100 66.64 -35.94 42.30
C ASN A 100 65.42 -35.09 42.69
N LEU A 101 65.49 -34.41 43.84
CA LEU A 101 64.42 -33.51 44.29
C LEU A 101 64.26 -32.30 43.38
N VAL A 102 65.36 -31.70 42.92
CA VAL A 102 65.34 -30.59 41.95
C VAL A 102 64.66 -31.04 40.66
N ASN A 103 65.06 -32.19 40.11
CA ASN A 103 64.43 -32.74 38.90
C ASN A 103 62.93 -32.98 39.09
N GLU A 104 62.50 -33.49 40.26
CA GLU A 104 61.09 -33.70 40.55
C GLU A 104 60.31 -32.38 40.66
N ILE A 105 60.92 -31.34 41.25
CA ILE A 105 60.35 -29.99 41.32
C ILE A 105 60.20 -29.41 39.91
N ASP A 106 61.23 -29.52 39.08
CA ASP A 106 61.21 -28.99 37.71
C ASP A 106 60.13 -29.67 36.87
N LEU A 107 60.01 -31.00 36.94
CA LEU A 107 58.95 -31.75 36.26
C LEU A 107 57.55 -31.36 36.75
N LYS A 108 57.37 -31.13 38.05
CA LYS A 108 56.08 -30.69 38.61
C LYS A 108 55.74 -29.27 38.18
N ASN A 109 56.72 -28.37 38.15
CA ASN A 109 56.54 -27.00 37.68
C ASN A 109 56.18 -26.98 36.20
N GLU A 110 56.85 -27.77 35.37
CA GLU A 110 56.53 -27.86 33.94
C GLU A 110 55.10 -28.40 33.72
N ASN A 111 54.69 -29.43 34.47
CA ASN A 111 53.31 -29.94 34.40
C ASN A 111 52.27 -28.91 34.89
N LEU A 112 52.60 -28.13 35.94
CA LEU A 112 51.75 -27.05 36.42
C LEU A 112 51.55 -25.98 35.33
N ASP A 113 52.63 -25.56 34.68
CA ASP A 113 52.60 -24.57 33.59
C ASP A 113 51.77 -25.08 32.42
N GLN A 114 51.97 -26.35 32.01
CA GLN A 114 51.15 -26.96 30.95
C GLN A 114 49.66 -27.00 31.31
N LEU A 115 49.32 -27.31 32.56
CA LEU A 115 47.94 -27.31 33.02
C LEU A 115 47.34 -25.91 33.03
N GLN A 116 48.12 -24.91 33.44
CA GLN A 116 47.70 -23.50 33.43
C GLN A 116 47.47 -22.99 32.01
N THR A 117 48.36 -23.29 31.05
CA THR A 117 48.14 -22.96 29.63
C THR A 117 46.88 -23.62 29.10
N LYS A 118 46.69 -24.92 29.33
CA LYS A 118 45.47 -25.65 28.90
C LYS A 118 44.20 -25.08 29.53
N TYR A 119 44.26 -24.66 30.79
CA TYR A 119 43.13 -24.02 31.47
C TYR A 119 42.78 -22.69 30.79
N ASN A 120 43.78 -21.83 30.58
CA ASN A 120 43.59 -20.52 29.95
C ASN A 120 43.07 -20.65 28.51
N ASP A 121 43.59 -21.59 27.72
CA ASP A 121 43.12 -21.86 26.36
C ASP A 121 41.64 -22.26 26.34
N LYS A 122 41.22 -23.13 27.28
CA LYS A 122 39.82 -23.52 27.43
C LYS A 122 38.95 -22.36 27.87
N THR A 123 39.42 -21.52 28.80
CA THR A 123 38.69 -20.33 29.24
C THR A 123 38.48 -19.36 28.09
N LEU A 124 39.50 -19.09 27.27
CA LEU A 124 39.40 -18.23 26.10
C LEU A 124 38.45 -18.81 25.04
N SER A 125 38.54 -20.12 24.77
CA SER A 125 37.62 -20.80 23.86
C SER A 125 36.17 -20.71 24.34
N LEU A 126 35.93 -20.85 25.64
CA LEU A 126 34.59 -20.76 26.21
C LEU A 126 34.03 -19.33 26.10
N SER A 127 34.83 -18.31 26.39
CA SER A 127 34.41 -16.91 26.25
C SER A 127 34.00 -16.59 24.82
N ARG A 128 34.79 -17.03 23.81
CA ARG A 128 34.44 -16.84 22.39
C ARG A 128 33.12 -17.52 22.02
N MET A 129 32.94 -18.77 22.45
CA MET A 129 31.70 -19.51 22.22
C MET A 129 30.47 -18.81 22.84
N LEU A 130 30.63 -18.21 24.02
CA LEU A 130 29.56 -17.46 24.68
C LEU A 130 29.22 -16.17 23.91
N GLU A 131 30.22 -15.44 23.44
CA GLU A 131 30.04 -14.25 22.60
C GLU A 131 29.33 -14.59 21.28
N GLU A 132 29.76 -15.64 20.58
CA GLU A 132 29.12 -16.12 19.35
C GLU A 132 27.65 -16.52 19.60
N LYS A 133 27.39 -17.22 20.70
CA LYS A 133 26.03 -17.62 21.08
C LYS A 133 25.15 -16.41 21.40
N ASP A 134 25.68 -15.38 22.06
CA ASP A 134 24.93 -14.16 22.34
C ASP A 134 24.67 -13.31 21.08
N GLU A 135 25.62 -13.28 20.14
CA GLU A 135 25.44 -12.65 18.82
C GLU A 135 24.36 -13.36 18.00
N LEU A 136 24.41 -14.69 17.96
CA LEU A 136 23.41 -15.52 17.28
C LEU A 136 22.02 -15.29 17.87
N HIS A 137 21.91 -15.28 19.20
CA HIS A 137 20.65 -14.98 19.87
C HIS A 137 20.13 -13.59 19.48
N ARG A 138 20.98 -12.55 19.51
CA ARG A 138 20.59 -11.19 19.14
C ARG A 138 20.07 -11.12 17.70
N SER A 139 20.81 -11.68 16.74
CA SER A 139 20.41 -11.71 15.33
C SER A 139 19.09 -12.46 15.12
N PHE A 140 18.88 -13.60 15.79
CA PHE A 140 17.63 -14.34 15.75
C PHE A 140 16.44 -13.53 16.28
N TYR A 141 16.61 -12.83 17.40
CA TYR A 141 15.55 -11.99 17.97
C TYR A 141 15.22 -10.81 17.06
N GLU A 142 16.22 -10.16 16.47
CA GLU A 142 16.01 -9.07 15.52
C GLU A 142 15.26 -9.54 14.28
N GLU A 143 15.66 -10.68 13.71
CA GLU A 143 15.03 -11.20 12.50
C GLU A 143 13.60 -11.68 12.75
N THR A 144 13.36 -12.33 13.89
CA THR A 144 12.01 -12.68 14.34
C THR A 144 11.12 -11.44 14.48
N ARG A 145 11.66 -10.34 15.03
CA ARG A 145 10.94 -9.08 15.19
C ARG A 145 10.65 -8.41 13.84
N LYS A 146 11.58 -8.44 12.90
CA LYS A 146 11.36 -7.95 11.53
C LYS A 146 10.26 -8.73 10.83
N LEU A 147 10.29 -10.06 10.91
CA LEU A 147 9.28 -10.92 10.29
C LEU A 147 7.88 -10.66 10.87
N GLN A 148 7.78 -10.52 12.20
CA GLN A 148 6.52 -10.15 12.86
C GLN A 148 6.00 -8.77 12.41
N ARG A 149 6.90 -7.81 12.22
CA ARG A 149 6.52 -6.47 11.73
C ARG A 149 5.99 -6.53 10.30
N ILE A 150 6.70 -7.22 9.40
CA ILE A 150 6.27 -7.39 8.00
C ILE A 150 4.91 -8.10 7.93
N ALA A 151 4.70 -9.15 8.73
CA ALA A 151 3.43 -9.86 8.78
C ALA A 151 2.27 -8.95 9.25
N ARG A 152 2.49 -8.15 10.31
CA ARG A 152 1.49 -7.19 10.80
C ARG A 152 1.17 -6.11 9.79
N GLU A 153 2.18 -5.58 9.11
CA GLU A 153 2.01 -4.57 8.07
C GLU A 153 1.27 -5.14 6.84
N HIS A 154 1.52 -6.39 6.48
CA HIS A 154 0.77 -7.06 5.42
C HIS A 154 -0.70 -7.24 5.79
N ILE A 155 -1.00 -7.76 6.99
CA ILE A 155 -2.37 -7.92 7.47
C ILE A 155 -3.10 -6.57 7.48
N LYS A 156 -2.45 -5.52 7.98
CA LYS A 156 -3.03 -4.18 8.00
C LYS A 156 -3.39 -3.69 6.59
N ARG A 157 -2.48 -3.81 5.62
CA ARG A 157 -2.74 -3.42 4.22
C ARG A 157 -3.95 -4.15 3.63
N VAL A 158 -4.03 -5.48 3.85
CA VAL A 158 -5.17 -6.28 3.37
C VAL A 158 -6.48 -5.82 3.99
N LEU A 159 -6.50 -5.50 5.29
CA LEU A 159 -7.69 -4.99 5.95
C LEU A 159 -8.10 -3.61 5.42
N ASP A 160 -7.14 -2.70 5.26
CA ASP A 160 -7.38 -1.36 4.70
C ASP A 160 -7.94 -1.47 3.27
N GLU A 161 -7.39 -2.37 2.44
CA GLU A 161 -7.89 -2.67 1.09
C GLU A 161 -9.32 -3.24 1.11
N GLN A 162 -9.62 -4.15 2.03
CA GLN A 162 -10.97 -4.71 2.19
C GLN A 162 -11.99 -3.63 2.58
N GLU A 163 -11.61 -2.70 3.47
CA GLU A 163 -12.47 -1.60 3.88
C GLU A 163 -12.76 -0.66 2.69
N MET A 164 -11.71 -0.28 1.92
CA MET A 164 -11.86 0.57 0.73
C MET A 164 -12.75 -0.06 -0.33
N LEU A 165 -12.55 -1.35 -0.62
CA LEU A 165 -13.39 -2.09 -1.57
C LEU A 165 -14.84 -2.18 -1.10
N ASN A 166 -15.07 -2.34 0.21
CA ASN A 166 -16.42 -2.37 0.76
C ASN A 166 -17.11 -1.01 0.63
N ILE A 167 -16.40 0.10 0.88
CA ILE A 167 -16.92 1.46 0.65
C ILE A 167 -17.28 1.66 -0.82
N GLU A 168 -16.41 1.23 -1.75
CA GLU A 168 -16.67 1.33 -3.18
C GLU A 168 -17.87 0.50 -3.61
N LEU A 169 -17.98 -0.75 -3.13
CA LEU A 169 -19.12 -1.63 -3.36
C LEU A 169 -20.43 -0.96 -2.94
N GLU A 170 -20.46 -0.36 -1.75
CA GLU A 170 -21.66 0.27 -1.21
C GLU A 170 -22.02 1.57 -1.96
N SER A 171 -21.03 2.29 -2.47
CA SER A 171 -21.26 3.40 -3.38
C SER A 171 -21.89 2.94 -4.72
N LYS A 172 -21.41 1.82 -5.27
CA LYS A 172 -21.94 1.24 -6.52
C LYS A 172 -23.35 0.70 -6.33
N LYS A 173 -23.64 0.03 -5.22
CA LYS A 173 -25.00 -0.41 -4.88
C LYS A 173 -25.98 0.76 -4.80
N LYS A 174 -25.60 1.84 -4.09
CA LYS A 174 -26.45 3.05 -4.01
C LYS A 174 -26.73 3.66 -5.38
N ARG A 175 -25.74 3.69 -6.28
CA ARG A 175 -25.93 4.16 -7.66
C ARG A 175 -26.89 3.27 -8.44
N LEU A 176 -26.73 1.95 -8.33
CA LEU A 176 -27.65 1.00 -8.95
C LEU A 176 -29.09 1.15 -8.43
N ASP A 177 -29.25 1.37 -7.12
CA ASP A 177 -30.57 1.63 -6.53
C ASP A 177 -31.20 2.93 -7.07
N SER A 178 -30.41 3.98 -7.23
CA SER A 178 -30.86 5.24 -7.85
C SER A 178 -31.26 5.04 -9.31
N TRP A 179 -30.43 4.37 -10.11
CA TRP A 179 -30.74 4.06 -11.51
C TRP A 179 -31.96 3.16 -11.66
N SER A 180 -32.12 2.16 -10.79
CA SER A 180 -33.31 1.30 -10.78
C SER A 180 -34.59 2.09 -10.52
N LYS A 181 -34.56 3.04 -9.57
CA LYS A 181 -35.70 3.94 -9.32
C LYS A 181 -36.01 4.83 -10.51
N GLU A 182 -34.99 5.43 -11.11
CA GLU A 182 -35.14 6.30 -12.28
C GLU A 182 -35.70 5.54 -13.49
N LEU A 183 -35.20 4.33 -13.74
CA LEU A 183 -35.70 3.45 -14.80
C LEU A 183 -37.17 3.11 -14.59
N ASN A 184 -37.55 2.68 -13.39
CA ASN A 184 -38.94 2.37 -13.04
C ASN A 184 -39.86 3.59 -13.22
N SER A 185 -39.40 4.80 -12.83
CA SER A 185 -40.17 6.03 -13.05
C SER A 185 -40.34 6.36 -14.54
N ARG A 186 -39.28 6.16 -15.34
CA ARG A 186 -39.34 6.39 -16.80
C ARG A 186 -40.26 5.38 -17.50
N GLU A 187 -40.20 4.11 -17.09
CA GLU A 187 -41.10 3.07 -17.60
C GLU A 187 -42.56 3.38 -17.25
N ALA A 188 -42.85 3.78 -16.00
CA ALA A 188 -44.18 4.18 -15.60
C ALA A 188 -44.72 5.38 -16.40
N LEU A 189 -43.87 6.38 -16.68
CA LEU A 189 -44.24 7.52 -17.52
C LEU A 189 -44.50 7.10 -18.97
N THR A 190 -43.67 6.23 -19.52
CA THR A 190 -43.81 5.73 -20.90
C THR A 190 -45.10 4.92 -21.06
N GLU A 191 -45.40 4.05 -20.10
CA GLU A 191 -46.63 3.27 -20.05
C GLU A 191 -47.86 4.17 -19.91
N GLN A 192 -47.78 5.24 -19.10
CA GLN A 192 -48.85 6.23 -18.98
C GLN A 192 -49.09 6.97 -20.30
N GLN A 193 -48.03 7.46 -20.95
CA GLN A 193 -48.13 8.12 -22.25
C GLN A 193 -48.72 7.20 -23.33
N LYS A 194 -48.39 5.91 -23.29
CA LYS A 194 -48.95 4.92 -24.21
C LYS A 194 -50.45 4.77 -24.01
N ARG A 195 -50.92 4.65 -22.76
CA ARG A 195 -52.36 4.59 -22.44
C ARG A 195 -53.10 5.84 -22.89
N GLU A 196 -52.54 7.02 -22.63
CA GLU A 196 -53.14 8.29 -23.06
C GLU A 196 -53.26 8.38 -24.59
N LYS A 197 -52.23 7.93 -25.32
CA LYS A 197 -52.27 7.85 -26.79
C LYS A 197 -53.33 6.86 -27.28
N GLU A 198 -53.43 5.69 -26.68
CA GLU A 198 -54.45 4.68 -27.02
C GLU A 198 -55.87 5.20 -26.77
N GLU A 199 -56.11 5.88 -25.65
CA GLU A 199 -57.39 6.51 -25.35
C GLU A 199 -57.74 7.65 -26.32
N ALA A 200 -56.76 8.50 -26.65
CA ALA A 200 -56.94 9.57 -27.63
C ALA A 200 -57.26 9.01 -29.02
N LEU A 201 -56.56 7.96 -29.45
CA LEU A 201 -56.80 7.29 -30.73
C LEU A 201 -58.19 6.65 -30.77
N LYS A 202 -58.63 6.03 -29.67
CA LYS A 202 -60.00 5.48 -29.57
C LYS A 202 -61.07 6.57 -29.70
N LYS A 203 -60.87 7.74 -29.06
CA LYS A 203 -61.79 8.89 -29.19
C LYS A 203 -61.79 9.44 -30.62
N PHE A 204 -60.63 9.51 -31.27
CA PHE A 204 -60.52 9.97 -32.66
C PHE A 204 -61.33 9.07 -33.62
N LEU A 205 -61.18 7.75 -33.51
CA LEU A 205 -61.94 6.79 -34.31
C LEU A 205 -63.47 6.90 -34.11
N GLU A 206 -63.90 7.17 -32.87
CA GLU A 206 -65.33 7.38 -32.57
C GLU A 206 -65.86 8.67 -33.22
N LEU A 207 -65.08 9.75 -33.19
CA LEU A 207 -65.44 11.01 -33.84
C LEU A 207 -65.48 10.89 -35.36
N GLU A 208 -64.57 10.13 -35.95
CA GLU A 208 -64.55 9.85 -37.39
C GLU A 208 -65.81 9.09 -37.83
N ARG A 209 -66.25 8.09 -37.05
CA ARG A 209 -67.53 7.40 -37.28
C ARG A 209 -68.73 8.33 -37.20
N ASN A 210 -68.80 9.17 -36.16
CA ASN A 210 -69.90 10.12 -36.00
C ASN A 210 -69.93 11.15 -37.15
N LEU A 211 -68.76 11.53 -37.67
CA LEU A 211 -68.65 12.42 -38.82
C LEU A 211 -69.19 11.75 -40.09
N ASP A 212 -68.84 10.49 -40.33
CA ASP A 212 -69.35 9.72 -41.48
C ASP A 212 -70.88 9.56 -41.40
N GLU A 213 -71.42 9.28 -40.21
CA GLU A 213 -72.87 9.19 -39.99
C GLU A 213 -73.58 10.52 -40.25
N LYS A 214 -73.00 11.64 -39.80
CA LYS A 214 -73.52 12.98 -40.10
C LYS A 214 -73.53 13.25 -41.60
N GLN A 215 -72.41 13.01 -42.30
CA GLN A 215 -72.34 13.22 -43.75
C GLN A 215 -73.36 12.37 -44.52
N LYS A 216 -73.59 11.13 -44.06
CA LYS A 216 -74.63 10.27 -44.64
C LYS A 216 -76.03 10.85 -44.47
N LEU A 217 -76.37 11.34 -43.27
CA LEU A 217 -77.66 11.99 -43.02
C LEU A 217 -77.85 13.25 -43.88
N GLU A 218 -76.80 14.05 -44.06
CA GLU A 218 -76.83 15.22 -44.95
C GLU A 218 -77.13 14.83 -46.40
N MET A 219 -76.50 13.77 -46.92
CA MET A 219 -76.79 13.24 -48.26
C MET A 219 -78.23 12.73 -48.40
N GLU A 220 -78.74 11.99 -47.40
CA GLU A 220 -80.14 11.50 -47.38
C GLU A 220 -81.14 12.67 -47.39
N ILE A 221 -80.87 13.72 -46.62
CA ILE A 221 -81.70 14.93 -46.58
C ILE A 221 -81.73 15.60 -47.96
N GLU A 222 -80.58 15.74 -48.62
CA GLU A 222 -80.51 16.40 -49.93
C GLU A 222 -81.16 15.55 -51.03
N GLU A 223 -81.03 14.22 -50.98
CA GLU A 223 -81.73 13.31 -51.88
C GLU A 223 -83.26 13.42 -51.70
N LEU A 224 -83.74 13.43 -50.46
CA LEU A 224 -85.17 13.59 -50.15
C LEU A 224 -85.69 14.94 -50.63
N LYS A 225 -84.96 16.04 -50.40
CA LYS A 225 -85.31 17.37 -50.94
C LYS A 225 -85.45 17.34 -52.47
N GLY A 226 -84.47 16.76 -53.17
CA GLY A 226 -84.48 16.66 -54.63
C GLY A 226 -85.69 15.86 -55.15
N LYS A 227 -86.00 14.71 -54.52
CA LYS A 227 -87.19 13.90 -54.87
C LYS A 227 -88.50 14.67 -54.63
N LEU A 228 -88.57 15.42 -53.54
CA LEU A 228 -89.76 16.22 -53.18
C LEU A 228 -90.00 17.33 -54.21
N GLU A 229 -88.93 18.01 -54.65
CA GLU A 229 -89.02 19.06 -55.67
C GLU A 229 -89.52 18.53 -57.02
N VAL A 230 -89.01 17.36 -57.44
CA VAL A 230 -89.47 16.67 -58.66
C VAL A 230 -90.94 16.25 -58.56
N MET A 231 -91.37 15.67 -57.43
CA MET A 231 -92.77 15.27 -57.24
C MET A 231 -93.74 16.46 -57.26
N LYS A 232 -93.33 17.60 -56.69
CA LYS A 232 -94.09 18.85 -56.72
C LYS A 232 -94.29 19.40 -58.14
N HIS A 233 -93.39 19.08 -59.07
CA HIS A 233 -93.46 19.54 -60.46
C HIS A 233 -94.14 18.54 -61.41
N MET A 234 -94.24 17.25 -61.03
CA MET A 234 -94.79 16.18 -61.88
C MET A 234 -96.21 15.72 -61.52
N GLY A 235 -96.72 16.01 -60.32
CA GLY A 235 -98.10 15.70 -59.95
C GLY A 235 -99.06 16.81 -60.38
N GLY A 236 -100.13 16.47 -61.12
CA GLY A 236 -101.27 17.37 -61.25
C GLY A 236 -101.98 17.49 -59.89
N ASP A 237 -102.50 18.67 -59.59
CA ASP A 237 -103.09 19.04 -58.28
C ASP A 237 -104.24 18.11 -57.77
N ASP A 238 -104.70 17.15 -58.59
CA ASP A 238 -105.84 16.27 -58.32
C ASP A 238 -105.48 14.82 -57.94
N ASP A 239 -104.20 14.41 -57.92
CA ASP A 239 -103.82 13.04 -57.52
C ASP A 239 -103.63 12.92 -56.00
N ALA A 240 -104.70 12.53 -55.31
CA ALA A 240 -104.72 12.36 -53.85
C ALA A 240 -103.65 11.36 -53.33
N ALA A 241 -103.26 10.36 -54.13
CA ALA A 241 -102.21 9.42 -53.75
C ALA A 241 -100.82 10.07 -53.78
N VAL A 242 -100.59 10.97 -54.74
CA VAL A 242 -99.36 11.79 -54.81
C VAL A 242 -99.30 12.76 -53.63
N GLN A 243 -100.41 13.41 -53.27
CA GLN A 243 -100.45 14.36 -52.15
C GLN A 243 -100.20 13.68 -50.79
N GLN A 244 -100.75 12.48 -50.58
CA GLN A 244 -100.48 11.69 -49.38
C GLN A 244 -98.99 11.32 -49.28
N LYS A 245 -98.36 10.98 -50.40
CA LYS A 245 -96.93 10.62 -50.47
C LYS A 245 -96.02 11.84 -50.24
N ILE A 246 -96.42 13.01 -50.74
CA ILE A 246 -95.75 14.29 -50.45
C ILE A 246 -95.80 14.61 -48.95
N ASN A 247 -96.94 14.44 -48.29
CA ASN A 247 -97.08 14.72 -46.86
C ASN A 247 -96.23 13.78 -46.00
N GLN A 248 -96.26 12.47 -46.28
CA GLN A 248 -95.40 11.50 -45.58
C GLN A 248 -93.91 11.78 -45.78
N MET A 249 -93.52 12.19 -46.99
CA MET A 249 -92.11 12.50 -47.28
C MET A 249 -91.69 13.84 -46.65
N ASN A 250 -92.60 14.80 -46.50
CA ASN A 250 -92.37 16.03 -45.74
C ASN A 250 -92.18 15.76 -44.25
N GLU A 251 -92.97 14.87 -43.64
CA GLU A 251 -92.80 14.48 -42.22
C GLU A 251 -91.46 13.79 -41.99
N LEU A 252 -91.09 12.82 -42.82
CA LEU A 252 -89.78 12.15 -42.76
C LEU A 252 -88.62 13.14 -42.96
N LEU A 253 -88.77 14.10 -43.87
CA LEU A 253 -87.76 15.14 -44.12
C LEU A 253 -87.67 16.13 -42.95
N HIS A 254 -88.78 16.45 -42.30
CA HIS A 254 -88.82 17.29 -41.11
C HIS A 254 -88.11 16.61 -39.93
N GLU A 255 -88.41 15.34 -39.67
CA GLU A 255 -87.77 14.55 -38.61
C GLU A 255 -86.25 14.44 -38.84
N LYS A 256 -85.81 14.19 -40.07
CA LYS A 256 -84.37 14.14 -40.41
C LYS A 256 -83.68 15.50 -40.26
N LYS A 257 -84.35 16.61 -40.59
CA LYS A 257 -83.81 17.97 -40.38
C LYS A 257 -83.72 18.32 -38.90
N GLU A 258 -84.76 18.05 -38.10
CA GLU A 258 -84.72 18.29 -36.65
C GLU A 258 -83.60 17.50 -35.97
N ASN A 259 -83.36 16.26 -36.41
CA ASN A 259 -82.24 15.47 -35.92
C ASN A 259 -80.87 16.06 -36.30
N LEU A 260 -80.74 16.61 -37.52
CA LEU A 260 -79.51 17.29 -37.95
C LEU A 260 -79.28 18.61 -37.18
N ASP A 261 -80.34 19.42 -37.01
CA ASP A 261 -80.29 20.66 -36.25
C ASP A 261 -79.88 20.40 -34.79
N GLY A 262 -80.42 19.34 -34.17
CA GLY A 262 -80.01 18.90 -32.83
C GLY A 262 -78.53 18.50 -32.73
N LEU A 263 -77.98 17.86 -33.79
CA LEU A 263 -76.56 17.54 -33.88
C LEU A 263 -75.69 18.80 -34.08
N GLU A 264 -76.17 19.78 -34.84
CA GLU A 264 -75.47 21.06 -35.04
C GLU A 264 -75.43 21.89 -33.76
N ASP A 265 -76.53 21.97 -33.01
CA ASP A 265 -76.60 22.65 -31.72
C ASP A 265 -75.62 22.01 -30.71
N LEU A 266 -75.59 20.68 -30.63
CA LEU A 266 -74.62 19.97 -29.80
C LEU A 266 -73.18 20.30 -30.20
N ASN A 267 -72.89 20.34 -31.51
CA ASN A 267 -71.55 20.64 -32.01
C ASN A 267 -71.12 22.08 -31.72
N GLN A 268 -72.04 23.06 -31.83
CA GLN A 268 -71.77 24.44 -31.43
C GLN A 268 -71.47 24.54 -29.93
N GLN A 269 -72.20 23.81 -29.08
CA GLN A 269 -71.93 23.76 -27.64
C GLN A 269 -70.55 23.15 -27.34
N LEU A 270 -70.17 22.06 -28.02
CA LEU A 270 -68.86 21.44 -27.86
C LEU A 270 -67.72 22.38 -28.28
N LEU A 271 -67.87 23.09 -29.40
CA LEU A 271 -66.92 24.11 -29.85
C LEU A 271 -66.75 25.26 -28.85
N ALA A 272 -67.85 25.74 -28.27
CA ALA A 272 -67.79 26.76 -27.23
C ALA A 272 -67.06 26.26 -25.98
N LYS A 273 -67.29 25.00 -25.58
CA LYS A 273 -66.62 24.36 -24.45
C LYS A 273 -65.13 24.10 -24.70
N GLU A 274 -64.76 23.69 -25.91
CA GLU A 274 -63.36 23.49 -26.30
C GLU A 274 -62.59 24.80 -26.22
N ARG A 275 -63.13 25.89 -26.79
CA ARG A 275 -62.51 27.22 -26.71
C ARG A 275 -62.33 27.67 -25.26
N GLN A 276 -63.37 27.50 -24.43
CA GLN A 276 -63.29 27.82 -23.00
C GLN A 276 -62.16 27.03 -22.31
N SER A 277 -62.09 25.72 -22.53
CA SER A 277 -61.05 24.88 -21.93
C SER A 277 -59.65 25.22 -22.44
N ASN A 278 -59.51 25.58 -23.71
CA ASN A 278 -58.23 25.99 -24.29
C ASN A 278 -57.77 27.34 -23.73
N ASP A 279 -58.68 28.30 -23.55
CA ASP A 279 -58.38 29.58 -22.90
C ASP A 279 -57.87 29.36 -21.46
N GLU A 280 -58.54 28.50 -20.68
CA GLU A 280 -58.11 28.13 -19.32
C GLU A 280 -56.71 27.51 -19.31
N LEU A 281 -56.40 26.65 -20.30
CA LEU A 281 -55.12 25.97 -20.42
C LEU A 281 -53.99 26.93 -20.84
N GLN A 282 -54.28 27.90 -21.71
CA GLN A 282 -53.34 28.96 -22.07
C GLN A 282 -53.02 29.86 -20.88
N GLU A 283 -54.02 30.23 -20.08
CA GLU A 283 -53.79 31.01 -18.85
C GLU A 283 -52.94 30.25 -17.83
N ALA A 284 -53.23 28.96 -17.59
CA ALA A 284 -52.40 28.13 -16.72
C ALA A 284 -50.95 28.03 -17.20
N ARG A 285 -50.72 27.92 -18.52
CA ARG A 285 -49.39 27.91 -19.11
C ARG A 285 -48.66 29.24 -18.90
N LYS A 286 -49.33 30.38 -19.09
CA LYS A 286 -48.75 31.71 -18.86
C LYS A 286 -48.30 31.86 -17.41
N GLU A 287 -49.15 31.45 -16.47
CA GLU A 287 -48.86 31.54 -15.03
C GLU A 287 -47.63 30.68 -14.65
N LEU A 288 -47.53 29.47 -15.19
CA LEU A 288 -46.38 28.59 -14.97
C LEU A 288 -45.07 29.21 -15.47
N ILE A 289 -45.08 29.80 -16.68
CA ILE A 289 -43.91 30.46 -17.26
C ILE A 289 -43.51 31.68 -16.40
N ALA A 290 -44.49 32.48 -15.97
CA ALA A 290 -44.23 33.63 -15.10
C ALA A 290 -43.61 33.20 -13.76
N GLY A 291 -44.19 32.20 -13.11
CA GLY A 291 -43.69 31.68 -11.83
C GLY A 291 -42.29 31.09 -11.90
N LEU A 292 -41.97 30.34 -12.97
CA LEU A 292 -40.63 29.81 -13.21
C LEU A 292 -39.61 30.93 -13.47
N THR A 293 -40.00 31.94 -14.25
CA THR A 293 -39.14 33.10 -14.55
C THR A 293 -38.80 33.90 -13.28
N ASP A 294 -39.78 34.13 -12.40
CA ASP A 294 -39.58 34.84 -11.13
C ASP A 294 -38.71 34.05 -10.14
N MET A 295 -38.92 32.73 -10.07
CA MET A 295 -38.11 31.83 -9.23
C MET A 295 -36.64 31.78 -9.69
N LEU A 296 -36.39 31.78 -11.00
CA LEU A 296 -35.05 31.74 -11.58
C LEU A 296 -34.35 33.12 -11.58
N SER A 297 -35.11 34.21 -11.57
CA SER A 297 -34.57 35.58 -11.44
C SER A 297 -34.20 35.95 -10.01
N SER A 298 -34.65 35.16 -9.03
CA SER A 298 -34.28 35.34 -7.62
C SER A 298 -32.84 34.89 -7.37
N ASN A 299 -32.01 35.79 -6.83
CA ASN A 299 -30.60 35.59 -6.43
C ASN A 299 -30.32 34.41 -5.45
N ARG A 300 -31.32 33.58 -5.13
CA ARG A 300 -31.21 32.43 -4.21
C ARG A 300 -31.00 31.09 -4.92
N VAL A 301 -31.09 31.04 -6.25
CA VAL A 301 -30.97 29.80 -7.03
C VAL A 301 -29.77 29.90 -7.99
N ASN A 302 -28.73 29.09 -7.77
CA ASN A 302 -27.48 29.06 -8.58
C ASN A 302 -27.65 28.33 -9.94
N ILE A 303 -28.77 28.53 -10.63
CA ILE A 303 -29.01 27.99 -11.98
C ILE A 303 -28.83 29.12 -12.99
N GLY A 304 -27.88 28.96 -13.91
CA GLY A 304 -27.64 29.90 -15.00
C GLY A 304 -28.31 29.40 -16.29
N ILE A 305 -28.81 30.33 -17.10
CA ILE A 305 -29.28 30.04 -18.45
C ILE A 305 -28.09 30.27 -19.40
N LYS A 306 -27.62 29.22 -20.09
CA LYS A 306 -26.61 29.33 -21.15
C LYS A 306 -27.32 29.21 -22.49
N ARG A 307 -27.02 30.09 -23.46
CA ARG A 307 -27.49 29.89 -24.84
C ARG A 307 -26.55 28.91 -25.54
N VAL A 308 -27.12 27.95 -26.27
CA VAL A 308 -26.35 26.96 -27.02
C VAL A 308 -25.42 27.69 -28.01
N GLY A 309 -24.12 27.39 -27.98
CA GLY A 309 -23.12 28.06 -28.83
C GLY A 309 -22.63 29.43 -28.32
N GLU A 310 -23.00 29.84 -27.10
CA GLU A 310 -22.45 31.02 -26.44
C GLU A 310 -21.09 30.71 -25.79
N LEU A 311 -20.08 31.54 -26.10
CA LEU A 311 -18.74 31.42 -25.56
C LEU A 311 -18.70 31.73 -24.06
N ASP A 312 -17.98 30.91 -23.29
CA ASP A 312 -17.75 31.14 -21.87
C ASP A 312 -16.69 32.25 -21.67
N GLU A 313 -17.15 33.45 -21.28
CA GLU A 313 -16.29 34.61 -20.99
C GLU A 313 -15.20 34.35 -19.94
N LYS A 314 -15.35 33.32 -19.08
CA LYS A 314 -14.41 33.06 -17.99
C LYS A 314 -13.01 32.70 -18.52
N GLY A 315 -12.94 31.88 -19.57
CA GLY A 315 -11.66 31.50 -20.20
C GLY A 315 -10.96 32.71 -20.82
N PHE A 316 -11.71 33.60 -21.46
CA PHE A 316 -11.20 34.84 -22.05
C PHE A 316 -10.63 35.79 -21.00
N LYS A 317 -11.35 35.98 -19.88
CA LYS A 317 -10.88 36.81 -18.76
C LYS A 317 -9.60 36.26 -18.14
N ASN A 318 -9.48 34.95 -17.98
CA ASN A 318 -8.28 34.33 -17.45
C ASN A 318 -7.08 34.49 -18.38
N ALA A 319 -7.24 34.20 -19.67
CA ALA A 319 -6.18 34.32 -20.67
C ALA A 319 -5.73 35.78 -20.85
N CYS A 320 -6.66 36.73 -20.90
CA CYS A 320 -6.31 38.15 -21.03
C CYS A 320 -5.64 38.73 -19.77
N LYS A 321 -6.01 38.28 -18.57
CA LYS A 321 -5.33 38.70 -17.31
C LYS A 321 -3.87 38.26 -17.23
N GLN A 322 -3.49 37.18 -17.93
CA GLN A 322 -2.10 36.75 -17.99
C GLN A 322 -1.25 37.56 -18.99
N ARG A 323 -1.88 38.32 -19.89
CA ARG A 323 -1.23 38.99 -21.02
C ARG A 323 -1.27 40.50 -20.98
N TYR A 324 -2.34 41.06 -20.45
CA TYR A 324 -2.57 42.50 -20.44
C TYR A 324 -2.57 43.05 -19.02
N PRO A 325 -2.27 44.34 -18.84
CA PRO A 325 -2.44 45.03 -17.56
C PRO A 325 -3.89 44.89 -17.05
N PRO A 326 -4.11 44.87 -15.71
CA PRO A 326 -5.44 44.68 -15.13
C PRO A 326 -6.48 45.69 -15.62
N GLU A 327 -6.06 46.92 -15.94
CA GLU A 327 -6.94 47.99 -16.43
C GLU A 327 -7.48 47.72 -17.85
N GLU A 328 -6.74 46.92 -18.64
CA GLU A 328 -7.07 46.63 -20.05
C GLU A 328 -7.52 45.18 -20.27
N ALA A 329 -7.18 44.27 -19.35
CA ALA A 329 -7.43 42.83 -19.49
C ALA A 329 -8.91 42.48 -19.65
N ASP A 330 -9.80 43.12 -18.89
CA ASP A 330 -11.24 42.85 -18.97
C ASP A 330 -11.84 43.38 -20.30
N ILE A 331 -11.37 44.54 -20.78
CA ILE A 331 -11.79 45.09 -22.08
C ILE A 331 -11.31 44.19 -23.22
N LYS A 332 -10.04 43.76 -23.17
CA LYS A 332 -9.45 42.84 -24.17
C LYS A 332 -10.13 41.48 -24.19
N ALA A 333 -10.55 40.97 -23.03
CA ALA A 333 -11.31 39.72 -22.94
C ALA A 333 -12.67 39.83 -23.64
N VAL A 334 -13.40 40.93 -23.41
CA VAL A 334 -14.71 41.17 -24.04
C VAL A 334 -14.56 41.39 -25.56
N GLU A 335 -13.55 42.14 -26.00
CA GLU A 335 -13.23 42.34 -27.42
C GLU A 335 -12.95 41.01 -28.12
N LEU A 336 -12.08 40.18 -27.54
CA LEU A 336 -11.70 38.88 -28.11
C LEU A 336 -12.87 37.88 -28.12
N CYS A 337 -13.63 37.81 -27.02
CA CYS A 337 -14.82 36.95 -26.93
C CYS A 337 -15.88 37.36 -27.97
N SER A 338 -16.10 38.67 -28.16
CA SER A 338 -17.05 39.18 -29.14
C SER A 338 -16.62 38.88 -30.58
N LEU A 339 -15.33 39.10 -30.88
CA LEU A 339 -14.75 38.80 -32.19
C LEU A 339 -14.95 37.32 -32.55
N LEU A 340 -14.65 36.42 -31.62
CA LEU A 340 -14.80 34.98 -31.85
C LEU A 340 -16.26 34.54 -31.89
N GLN A 341 -17.13 35.14 -31.08
CA GLN A 341 -18.57 34.88 -31.16
C GLN A 341 -19.16 35.31 -32.51
N GLU A 342 -18.65 36.37 -33.12
CA GLU A 342 -19.03 36.80 -34.47
C GLU A 342 -18.49 35.84 -35.53
N LYS A 343 -17.25 35.35 -35.38
CA LYS A 343 -16.69 34.31 -36.26
C LYS A 343 -17.49 33.01 -36.21
N LEU A 344 -17.94 32.58 -35.04
CA LEU A 344 -18.81 31.40 -34.87
C LEU A 344 -20.17 31.53 -35.58
N LYS A 345 -20.64 32.75 -35.81
CA LYS A 345 -21.88 33.02 -36.57
C LYS A 345 -21.66 33.01 -38.08
N ASN A 346 -20.41 33.03 -38.55
CA ASN A 346 -20.11 33.05 -39.98
C ASN A 346 -20.31 31.66 -40.60
N PRO A 347 -21.27 31.48 -41.51
CA PRO A 347 -21.55 30.17 -42.11
C PRO A 347 -20.37 29.62 -42.94
N GLU A 348 -19.49 30.49 -43.43
CA GLU A 348 -18.32 30.11 -44.23
C GLU A 348 -17.19 29.46 -43.41
N TRP A 349 -17.22 29.61 -42.08
CA TRP A 349 -16.26 28.97 -41.21
C TRP A 349 -16.86 27.71 -40.56
N HIS A 350 -16.65 26.58 -41.23
CA HIS A 350 -17.15 25.27 -40.80
C HIS A 350 -15.99 24.25 -40.68
N PRO A 351 -15.24 24.25 -39.56
CA PRO A 351 -14.02 23.49 -39.40
C PRO A 351 -14.28 22.02 -39.00
N PHE A 352 -15.21 21.34 -39.68
CA PHE A 352 -15.55 19.93 -39.43
C PHE A 352 -15.17 19.04 -40.63
N ARG A 353 -14.71 17.82 -40.34
CA ARG A 353 -14.58 16.71 -41.29
C ARG A 353 -15.47 15.56 -40.86
N VAL A 354 -16.03 14.84 -41.83
CA VAL A 354 -16.81 13.63 -41.57
C VAL A 354 -15.87 12.43 -41.50
N VAL A 355 -15.91 11.69 -40.40
CA VAL A 355 -15.19 10.43 -40.21
C VAL A 355 -16.22 9.34 -39.99
N GLU A 356 -16.14 8.26 -40.77
CA GLU A 356 -16.99 7.08 -40.57
C GLU A 356 -16.40 6.19 -39.47
N ASP A 357 -17.23 5.84 -38.49
CA ASP A 357 -16.87 4.86 -37.47
C ASP A 357 -16.88 3.42 -38.03
N SER A 358 -16.34 2.47 -37.27
CA SER A 358 -16.30 1.04 -37.65
C SER A 358 -17.67 0.38 -37.83
N LYS A 359 -18.76 1.10 -37.56
CA LYS A 359 -20.16 0.65 -37.71
C LYS A 359 -20.88 1.35 -38.86
N GLY A 360 -20.20 2.23 -39.60
CA GLY A 360 -20.75 2.96 -40.76
C GLY A 360 -21.47 4.27 -40.40
N ASN A 361 -21.32 4.78 -39.17
CA ASN A 361 -21.91 6.07 -38.79
C ASN A 361 -20.95 7.22 -39.07
N ALA A 362 -21.45 8.26 -39.73
CA ALA A 362 -20.73 9.49 -40.00
C ALA A 362 -20.67 10.39 -38.75
N GLN A 363 -19.47 10.63 -38.21
CA GLN A 363 -19.22 11.55 -37.10
C GLN A 363 -18.53 12.82 -37.60
N HIS A 364 -19.01 13.99 -37.16
CA HIS A 364 -18.38 15.29 -37.46
C HIS A 364 -17.30 15.60 -36.42
N VAL A 365 -16.04 15.51 -36.82
CA VAL A 365 -14.87 15.80 -35.98
C VAL A 365 -14.24 17.12 -36.42
N LEU A 366 -13.76 17.93 -35.48
CA LEU A 366 -13.05 19.16 -35.82
C LEU A 366 -11.78 18.85 -36.62
N LYS A 367 -11.48 19.69 -37.62
CA LYS A 367 -10.24 19.60 -38.42
C LYS A 367 -9.05 20.03 -37.57
N GLU A 368 -8.11 19.12 -37.35
CA GLU A 368 -6.88 19.39 -36.57
C GLU A 368 -5.93 20.37 -37.30
N ASP A 369 -6.10 20.52 -38.61
CA ASP A 369 -5.35 21.40 -39.50
C ASP A 369 -6.07 22.71 -39.84
N ASP A 370 -7.19 23.05 -39.17
CA ASP A 370 -7.87 24.32 -39.39
C ASP A 370 -6.99 25.49 -38.92
N GLU A 371 -6.62 26.37 -39.85
CA GLU A 371 -5.69 27.47 -39.64
C GLU A 371 -6.08 28.35 -38.44
N LEU A 372 -7.37 28.65 -38.27
CA LEU A 372 -7.88 29.51 -37.20
C LEU A 372 -7.91 28.79 -35.85
N LEU A 373 -8.24 27.50 -35.81
CA LEU A 373 -8.18 26.72 -34.57
C LEU A 373 -6.73 26.51 -34.09
N VAL A 374 -5.80 26.27 -35.01
CA VAL A 374 -4.36 26.17 -34.72
C VAL A 374 -3.81 27.50 -34.21
N GLU A 375 -4.13 28.61 -34.90
CA GLU A 375 -3.75 29.96 -34.47
C GLU A 375 -4.31 30.27 -33.07
N LEU A 376 -5.57 29.95 -32.80
CA LEU A 376 -6.15 30.16 -31.47
C LEU A 376 -5.47 29.36 -30.36
N GLN A 377 -5.05 28.13 -30.67
CA GLN A 377 -4.35 27.28 -29.71
C GLN A 377 -2.92 27.76 -29.45
N GLU A 378 -2.16 28.11 -30.50
CA GLU A 378 -0.80 28.62 -30.39
C GLU A 378 -0.78 30.02 -29.78
N GLU A 379 -1.65 30.90 -30.25
CA GLU A 379 -1.71 32.26 -29.81
C GLU A 379 -2.37 32.39 -28.47
N TRP A 380 -3.48 31.73 -28.13
CA TRP A 380 -4.23 32.04 -26.89
C TRP A 380 -4.30 30.90 -25.88
N GLY A 381 -3.77 29.74 -26.23
CA GLY A 381 -3.68 28.58 -25.36
C GLY A 381 -4.97 27.76 -25.27
N GLU A 382 -4.88 26.70 -24.48
CA GLU A 382 -5.87 25.62 -24.43
C GLU A 382 -7.25 26.07 -23.93
N GLU A 383 -7.32 27.04 -23.02
CA GLU A 383 -8.59 27.51 -22.44
C GLU A 383 -9.50 28.18 -23.48
N ILE A 384 -8.94 29.04 -24.35
CA ILE A 384 -9.73 29.70 -25.41
C ILE A 384 -10.08 28.71 -26.52
N TYR A 385 -9.12 27.87 -26.93
CA TYR A 385 -9.36 26.81 -27.91
C TYR A 385 -10.52 25.91 -27.48
N ASN A 386 -10.52 25.43 -26.23
CA ASN A 386 -11.56 24.56 -25.71
C ASN A 386 -12.93 25.26 -25.63
N ALA A 387 -12.98 26.54 -25.25
CA ALA A 387 -14.22 27.30 -25.24
C ALA A 387 -14.84 27.41 -26.64
N VAL A 388 -14.02 27.69 -27.65
CA VAL A 388 -14.45 27.80 -29.06
C VAL A 388 -14.83 26.44 -29.65
N ALA A 389 -14.01 25.40 -29.40
CA ALA A 389 -14.29 24.04 -29.86
C ALA A 389 -15.58 23.46 -29.26
N THR A 390 -15.86 23.77 -27.99
CA THR A 390 -17.10 23.37 -27.31
C THR A 390 -18.31 24.07 -27.93
N ALA A 391 -18.24 25.40 -28.13
CA ALA A 391 -19.32 26.15 -28.77
C ALA A 391 -19.59 25.66 -30.21
N LEU A 392 -18.56 25.34 -30.99
CA LEU A 392 -18.71 24.76 -32.34
C LEU A 392 -19.43 23.41 -32.32
N LYS A 393 -19.06 22.52 -31.39
CA LYS A 393 -19.72 21.21 -31.23
C LYS A 393 -21.17 21.35 -30.79
N GLU A 394 -21.45 22.24 -29.83
CA GLU A 394 -22.81 22.57 -29.39
C GLU A 394 -23.68 23.07 -30.56
N ILE A 395 -23.15 23.96 -31.41
CA ILE A 395 -23.86 24.47 -32.60
C ILE A 395 -24.10 23.34 -33.60
N GLN A 396 -23.13 22.45 -33.82
CA GLN A 396 -23.25 21.33 -34.76
C GLN A 396 -24.27 20.28 -34.31
N GLU A 397 -24.32 19.96 -33.01
CA GLU A 397 -25.26 18.99 -32.43
C GLU A 397 -26.70 19.50 -32.48
N TYR A 398 -26.92 20.78 -32.17
CA TYR A 398 -28.26 21.34 -32.10
C TYR A 398 -28.76 21.98 -33.42
N ASN A 399 -27.88 22.36 -34.35
CA ASN A 399 -28.25 22.96 -35.65
C ASN A 399 -27.24 22.67 -36.79
N PRO A 400 -27.21 21.44 -37.34
CA PRO A 400 -26.25 21.03 -38.38
C PRO A 400 -26.44 21.70 -39.75
N SER A 401 -27.56 22.41 -40.00
CA SER A 401 -27.91 22.99 -41.31
C SER A 401 -27.70 24.51 -41.44
N GLY A 402 -27.16 25.18 -40.43
CA GLY A 402 -26.70 26.57 -40.56
C GLY A 402 -27.75 27.62 -40.94
N CYS A 403 -29.06 27.36 -40.80
CA CYS A 403 -30.09 28.33 -41.13
C CYS A 403 -31.21 28.38 -40.07
N CYS A 404 -31.55 29.62 -39.70
CA CYS A 404 -32.55 30.11 -38.74
C CYS A 404 -32.16 30.12 -37.25
N GLY A 405 -32.13 31.36 -36.72
CA GLY A 405 -31.86 31.70 -35.32
C GLY A 405 -33.03 31.40 -34.39
N SER A 406 -33.21 30.13 -34.05
CA SER A 406 -34.05 29.72 -32.93
C SER A 406 -33.24 29.76 -31.64
N ARG A 407 -33.72 30.53 -30.65
CA ARG A 407 -33.12 30.64 -29.32
C ARG A 407 -33.27 29.32 -28.57
N VAL A 408 -32.30 28.43 -28.69
CA VAL A 408 -32.19 27.23 -27.83
C VAL A 408 -31.44 27.62 -26.56
N VAL A 409 -32.09 27.42 -25.42
CA VAL A 409 -31.53 27.70 -24.09
C VAL A 409 -31.35 26.38 -23.35
N ASP A 410 -30.19 26.22 -22.72
CA ASP A 410 -29.86 25.07 -21.89
C ASP A 410 -29.71 25.50 -20.43
N LEU A 411 -30.13 24.64 -19.50
CA LEU A 411 -30.10 24.89 -18.06
C LEU A 411 -28.82 24.32 -17.48
N GLN A 412 -27.89 25.20 -17.08
CA GLN A 412 -26.62 24.78 -16.51
C GLN A 412 -26.46 25.23 -15.05
N ARG A 413 -25.88 24.37 -14.21
CA ARG A 413 -25.44 24.76 -12.87
C ARG A 413 -24.20 25.66 -13.01
N LYS A 414 -24.22 26.84 -12.37
CA LYS A 414 -22.99 27.65 -12.25
C LYS A 414 -21.97 26.89 -11.40
N GLN A 415 -20.85 26.48 -12.00
CA GLN A 415 -19.70 25.99 -11.23
C GLN A 415 -18.92 27.19 -10.66
N GLU A 416 -19.01 27.39 -9.34
CA GLU A 416 -18.05 28.22 -8.62
C GLU A 416 -16.68 27.53 -8.62
N GLY A 417 -15.63 28.29 -8.91
CA GLY A 417 -14.30 27.76 -9.15
C GLY A 417 -13.65 27.18 -7.90
N ASP A 418 -13.07 25.99 -8.03
CA ASP A 418 -12.01 25.49 -7.18
C ASP A 418 -10.89 24.91 -8.06
N PRO A 419 -9.62 25.28 -7.85
CA PRO A 419 -8.53 24.92 -8.77
C PRO A 419 -7.99 23.55 -8.41
N LYS A 420 -8.55 22.47 -8.97
CA LYS A 420 -7.90 21.17 -9.16
C LYS A 420 -8.82 20.18 -9.88
N GLY A 421 -8.38 19.74 -11.06
CA GLY A 421 -8.77 18.46 -11.65
C GLY A 421 -10.01 18.50 -12.55
N SER A 422 -9.78 18.75 -13.83
CA SER A 422 -10.76 18.61 -14.90
C SER A 422 -11.22 17.14 -15.03
N HIS A 423 -12.49 16.87 -14.72
CA HIS A 423 -13.22 15.73 -15.25
C HIS A 423 -14.49 16.25 -15.93
N CYS A 424 -14.46 16.33 -17.26
CA CYS A 424 -15.64 16.55 -18.09
C CYS A 424 -16.58 15.35 -17.96
N VAL A 425 -17.63 15.49 -17.16
CA VAL A 425 -18.78 14.58 -17.21
C VAL A 425 -19.57 14.95 -18.46
N HIS A 426 -19.54 14.09 -19.46
CA HIS A 426 -20.38 14.20 -20.64
C HIS A 426 -21.83 13.94 -20.20
N SER A 427 -22.72 14.91 -20.44
CA SER A 427 -24.15 14.67 -20.47
C SER A 427 -24.47 13.93 -21.77
N GLU A 428 -24.80 12.64 -21.69
CA GLU A 428 -25.31 11.88 -22.83
C GLU A 428 -26.73 12.37 -23.17
N SER A 429 -26.84 13.16 -24.23
CA SER A 429 -28.09 13.39 -24.95
C SER A 429 -28.60 12.06 -25.50
N THR A 430 -29.68 11.51 -24.93
CA THR A 430 -30.29 10.28 -25.43
C THR A 430 -31.24 10.62 -26.58
N GLU A 431 -30.79 10.40 -27.82
CA GLU A 431 -31.65 10.33 -29.00
C GLU A 431 -32.57 9.11 -28.92
N VAL A 432 -33.87 9.35 -29.14
CA VAL A 432 -34.88 8.30 -29.32
C VAL A 432 -35.04 8.09 -30.81
N ALA A 433 -34.53 6.98 -31.33
CA ALA A 433 -34.88 6.45 -32.65
C ALA A 433 -35.17 4.94 -32.55
N GLN A 434 -36.25 4.57 -33.23
CA GLN A 434 -37.03 3.34 -33.09
C GLN A 434 -36.27 2.08 -33.51
N ALA A 435 -36.53 0.98 -32.78
CA ALA A 435 -36.29 -0.38 -33.22
C ALA A 435 -37.60 -0.98 -33.72
N GLU A 436 -37.67 -1.31 -35.02
CA GLU A 436 -38.61 -2.27 -35.59
C GLU A 436 -37.83 -3.26 -36.47
N GLU A 437 -38.36 -4.49 -36.51
CA GLU A 437 -37.93 -5.72 -37.20
C GLU A 437 -36.83 -6.55 -36.49
N MET A 438 -37.21 -7.51 -35.64
CA MET A 438 -37.75 -8.86 -35.90
C MET A 438 -36.65 -9.94 -36.08
N ILE A 439 -36.79 -10.97 -35.23
CA ILE A 439 -36.11 -12.28 -35.14
C ILE A 439 -34.88 -12.32 -34.22
#